data_AF-A0AAJ6AQB2-F1
#
_entry.id   AF-A0AAJ6AQB2-F1
#
_cell.length_a   1.000
_cell.length_b   1.000
_cell.length_c   1.000
_cell.angle_alpha   90.00
_cell.angle_beta   90.00
_cell.angle_gamma   90.00
#
_symmetry.space_group_name_H-M   'P 1'
#
loop_
_entity.id
_entity.type
_entity.pdbx_description
1 polymer ?
#
loop_
_entity_poly.entity_id
_entity_poly.type
_entity_poly.pdbx_seq_one_letter_code
_entity_poly.pdbx_strand_id
1 'polypeptide(L)'
;MEKLFWPFAHGLYNLAWRVWPEDRARSIRLPEHERFCNDLALWQSENGFPAGTVRISYPEPLGLVNTLLATTPPPLHLLPHEDAFDEARYRAELTAAVLASHGRI
;
A
#
# COMPACT_ATOMS: atom_id res chain seq x y z
N MET A 1 -21.29 -8.86 -17.81
CA MET A 1 -20.24 -7.83 -17.72
C MET A 1 -19.66 -7.93 -16.32
N GLU A 2 -18.45 -8.49 -16.18
CA GLU A 2 -17.83 -8.68 -14.86
C GLU A 2 -17.54 -7.32 -14.23
N LYS A 3 -18.15 -7.06 -13.05
CA LYS A 3 -17.89 -5.88 -12.24
C LYS A 3 -16.52 -6.03 -11.60
N LEU A 4 -15.47 -5.68 -12.33
CA LEU A 4 -14.11 -5.71 -11.81
C LEU A 4 -13.97 -4.65 -10.72
N PHE A 5 -13.61 -5.08 -9.52
CA PHE A 5 -13.14 -4.22 -8.44
C PHE A 5 -12.08 -3.27 -9.00
N TRP A 6 -12.20 -1.96 -8.73
CA TRP A 6 -11.22 -0.99 -9.18
C TRP A 6 -10.28 -0.63 -8.02
N PRO A 7 -9.16 -1.35 -7.86
CA PRO A 7 -8.24 -1.15 -6.72
C PRO A 7 -7.69 0.27 -6.67
N PHE A 8 -7.56 0.94 -7.82
CA PHE A 8 -7.05 2.32 -7.87
C PHE A 8 -8.02 3.34 -7.27
N ALA A 9 -9.34 3.15 -7.36
CA ALA A 9 -10.30 4.05 -6.72
C ALA A 9 -10.18 3.99 -5.18
N HIS A 10 -10.04 2.78 -4.65
CA HIS A 10 -9.72 2.56 -3.23
C HIS A 10 -8.35 3.11 -2.85
N GLY A 11 -7.34 2.90 -3.70
CA GLY A 11 -6.00 3.44 -3.50
C GLY A 11 -5.98 4.96 -3.39
N LEU A 12 -6.70 5.68 -4.26
CA LEU A 12 -6.78 7.14 -4.22
C LEU A 12 -7.56 7.65 -2.99
N TYR A 13 -8.68 7.01 -2.65
CA TYR A 13 -9.43 7.35 -1.44
C TYR A 13 -8.56 7.15 -0.18
N ASN A 14 -7.85 6.04 -0.08
CA ASN A 14 -6.96 5.74 1.02
C ASN A 14 -5.73 6.64 1.06
N LEU A 15 -5.19 7.03 -0.10
CA LEU A 15 -4.11 8.02 -0.17
C LEU A 15 -4.55 9.35 0.45
N ALA A 16 -5.76 9.80 0.17
CA ALA A 16 -6.30 11.03 0.76
C ALA A 16 -6.36 10.95 2.30
N TRP A 17 -6.77 9.80 2.86
CA TRP A 17 -6.70 9.52 4.29
C TRP A 17 -5.28 9.53 4.87
N ARG A 18 -4.27 9.20 4.06
CA ARG A 18 -2.86 9.16 4.49
C ARG A 18 -2.18 10.53 4.48
N VAL A 19 -2.53 11.38 3.52
CA VAL A 19 -1.84 12.66 3.26
C VAL A 19 -2.51 13.86 3.91
N TRP A 20 -3.81 13.77 4.21
CA TRP A 20 -4.55 14.87 4.84
C TRP A 20 -4.73 14.69 6.34
N PRO A 21 -4.87 15.81 7.08
CA PRO A 21 -5.39 15.80 8.44
C PRO A 21 -6.71 15.03 8.54
N GLU A 22 -6.92 14.34 9.66
CA GLU A 22 -8.03 13.41 9.85
C GLU A 22 -9.42 14.04 9.67
N ASP A 23 -9.60 15.28 10.14
CA ASP A 23 -10.82 16.07 9.97
C ASP A 23 -11.16 16.27 8.49
N ARG A 24 -10.14 16.59 7.68
CA ARG A 24 -10.28 16.75 6.24
C ARG A 24 -10.52 15.41 5.55
N ALA A 25 -9.81 14.36 5.94
CA ALA A 25 -10.01 13.01 5.40
C ALA A 25 -11.43 12.48 5.65
N ARG A 26 -11.97 12.68 6.86
CA ARG A 26 -13.34 12.28 7.23
C ARG A 26 -14.43 13.02 6.45
N SER A 27 -14.14 14.22 5.95
CA SER A 27 -15.07 14.99 5.12
C SER A 27 -15.16 14.51 3.66
N ILE A 28 -14.27 13.61 3.23
CA ILE A 28 -14.28 13.06 1.87
C ILE A 28 -15.52 12.19 1.71
N ARG A 29 -16.39 12.55 0.77
CA ARG A 29 -17.52 11.70 0.37
C ARG A 29 -17.00 10.40 -0.24
N LEU A 30 -17.60 9.28 0.13
CA LEU A 30 -17.34 8.00 -0.52
C LEU A 30 -17.61 8.10 -2.03
N PRO A 31 -16.69 7.62 -2.90
CA PRO A 31 -16.91 7.59 -4.33
C PRO A 31 -18.18 6.81 -4.70
N GLU A 32 -19.03 7.39 -5.55
CA GLU A 32 -20.31 6.76 -5.98
C GLU A 32 -20.13 5.78 -7.16
N HIS A 33 -18.90 5.42 -7.49
CA HIS A 33 -18.61 4.59 -8.65
C HIS A 33 -18.93 3.11 -8.34
N GLU A 34 -19.57 2.41 -9.27
CA GLU A 34 -20.00 1.00 -9.12
C GLU A 34 -18.85 -0.01 -8.83
N ARG A 35 -17.60 0.42 -9.01
CA ARG A 35 -16.37 -0.37 -8.77
C ARG A 35 -15.69 -0.03 -7.45
N PHE A 36 -16.23 0.93 -6.72
CA PHE A 36 -15.79 1.29 -5.39
C PHE A 36 -16.60 0.50 -4.36
N CYS A 37 -15.94 -0.37 -3.61
CA CYS A 37 -16.56 -1.12 -2.52
C CYS A 37 -16.77 -0.22 -1.28
N ASN A 38 -17.98 0.29 -1.09
CA ASN A 38 -18.34 1.12 0.07
C ASN A 38 -18.16 0.36 1.39
N ASP A 39 -18.55 -0.92 1.42
CA ASP A 39 -18.44 -1.76 2.62
C ASP A 39 -16.98 -1.91 3.08
N LEU A 40 -16.05 -2.01 2.13
CA LEU A 40 -14.62 -2.05 2.43
C LEU A 40 -14.16 -0.72 3.03
N ALA A 41 -14.52 0.41 2.43
CA ALA A 41 -14.12 1.73 2.92
C ALA A 41 -14.68 2.03 4.32
N LEU A 42 -15.93 1.62 4.57
CA LEU A 42 -16.57 1.74 5.89
C LEU A 42 -15.86 0.87 6.93
N TRP A 43 -15.63 -0.41 6.61
CA TRP A 43 -14.90 -1.33 7.49
C TRP A 43 -13.51 -0.78 7.83
N GLN A 44 -12.80 -0.22 6.85
CA GLN A 44 -11.47 0.36 7.06
C GLN A 44 -11.50 1.55 8.04
N SER A 45 -12.49 2.44 7.89
CA SER A 45 -12.69 3.57 8.80
C SER A 45 -12.97 3.13 10.23
N GLU A 46 -13.91 2.19 10.42
CA GLU A 46 -14.35 1.71 11.73
C GLU A 46 -13.26 0.93 12.49
N ASN A 47 -12.37 0.25 11.77
CA ASN A 47 -11.35 -0.62 12.36
C ASN A 47 -9.97 0.05 12.49
N GLY A 48 -9.87 1.36 12.26
CA GLY A 48 -8.61 2.09 12.31
C GLY A 48 -7.61 1.58 11.26
N PHE A 49 -8.10 1.29 10.06
CA PHE A 49 -7.33 0.79 8.91
C PHE A 49 -7.18 1.86 7.80
N PRO A 50 -6.90 3.15 8.08
CA PRO A 50 -6.67 4.10 7.01
C PRO A 50 -5.36 3.72 6.31
N ALA A 51 -5.43 3.45 5.01
CA ALA A 51 -4.27 3.35 4.13
C ALA A 51 -3.25 2.23 4.43
N GLY A 52 -3.71 0.98 4.48
CA GLY A 52 -2.84 -0.15 4.14
C GLY A 52 -1.95 -0.69 5.26
N THR A 53 -2.31 -0.49 6.52
CA THR A 53 -1.69 -1.25 7.62
C THR A 53 -1.90 -2.75 7.38
N VAL A 54 -0.85 -3.55 7.27
CA VAL A 54 -1.02 -4.99 7.09
C VAL A 54 -1.46 -5.62 8.41
N ARG A 55 -2.72 -6.08 8.48
CA ARG A 55 -3.29 -6.73 9.67
C ARG A 55 -3.32 -8.25 9.57
N ILE A 56 -2.99 -8.80 8.40
CA ILE A 56 -2.84 -10.23 8.19
C ILE A 56 -1.37 -10.59 8.40
N SER A 57 -1.07 -11.37 9.44
CA SER A 57 0.24 -11.98 9.62
C SER A 57 0.30 -13.30 8.85
N TYR A 58 1.23 -13.39 7.92
CA TYR A 58 1.49 -14.62 7.17
C TYR A 58 2.26 -15.61 8.06
N PRO A 59 1.77 -16.84 8.28
CA PRO A 59 2.47 -17.84 9.08
C PRO A 59 3.70 -18.38 8.35
N GLU A 60 4.62 -19.03 9.06
CA GLU A 60 5.71 -19.77 8.42
C GLU A 60 5.18 -20.87 7.48
N PRO A 61 5.80 -21.09 6.31
CA PRO A 61 7.08 -20.52 5.84
C PRO A 61 6.95 -19.16 5.12
N LEU A 62 5.77 -18.53 5.13
CA LEU A 62 5.50 -17.27 4.44
C LEU A 62 5.86 -16.03 5.28
N GLY A 63 6.60 -16.19 6.38
CA GLY A 63 6.99 -15.08 7.26
C GLY A 63 7.79 -13.99 6.54
N LEU A 64 8.48 -14.34 5.45
CA LEU A 64 9.17 -13.39 4.56
C LEU A 64 8.22 -12.33 4.00
N VAL A 65 6.94 -12.66 3.76
CA VAL A 65 5.93 -11.71 3.27
C VAL A 65 5.67 -10.61 4.30
N ASN A 66 5.61 -10.96 5.60
CA ASN A 66 5.49 -9.96 6.66
C ASN A 66 6.70 -9.02 6.68
N THR A 67 7.91 -9.59 6.50
CA THR A 67 9.16 -8.81 6.44
C THR A 67 9.11 -7.82 5.27
N LEU A 68 8.72 -8.27 4.08
CA LEU A 68 8.57 -7.43 2.89
C LEU A 68 7.58 -6.29 3.12
N LEU A 69 6.41 -6.60 3.70
CA LEU A 69 5.35 -5.61 3.95
C LEU A 69 5.71 -4.59 5.03
N ALA A 70 6.57 -4.96 5.99
CA ALA A 70 7.09 -4.07 7.02
C ALA A 70 8.33 -3.27 6.58
N THR A 71 8.99 -3.67 5.51
CA THR A 71 10.21 -3.02 5.01
C THR A 71 9.87 -1.65 4.44
N THR A 72 10.59 -0.61 4.89
CA THR A 72 10.49 0.72 4.28
C THR A 72 11.04 0.65 2.85
N PRO A 73 10.25 1.05 1.82
CA PRO A 73 10.73 1.04 0.44
C PRO A 73 12.00 1.89 0.26
N PRO A 74 12.99 1.42 -0.52
CA PRO A 74 14.17 2.23 -0.82
C PRO A 74 13.80 3.44 -1.69
N PRO A 75 14.67 4.46 -1.76
CA PRO A 75 14.47 5.59 -2.66
C PRO A 75 14.35 5.15 -4.13
N LEU A 76 13.50 5.84 -4.89
CA LEU A 76 13.46 5.68 -6.35
C LEU A 76 14.58 6.52 -6.98
N HIS A 77 15.35 5.91 -7.86
CA HIS A 77 16.40 6.56 -8.63
C HIS A 77 15.97 6.64 -10.09
N LEU A 78 16.20 7.78 -10.75
CA LEU A 78 15.97 7.93 -12.18
C LEU A 78 17.20 7.46 -12.97
N LEU A 79 16.96 6.87 -14.13
CA LEU A 79 18.02 6.56 -15.08
C LEU A 79 18.57 7.87 -15.67
N PRO A 80 19.88 7.99 -15.90
CA PRO A 80 20.44 9.17 -16.56
C PRO A 80 19.84 9.34 -17.95
N HIS A 81 19.29 10.53 -18.21
CA HIS A 81 18.74 10.91 -19.53
C HIS A 81 17.50 10.14 -19.99
N GLU A 82 16.81 9.45 -19.08
CA GLU A 82 15.52 8.81 -19.35
C GLU A 82 14.48 9.25 -18.31
N ASP A 83 13.24 9.45 -18.74
CA ASP A 83 12.09 9.64 -17.83
C ASP A 83 11.62 8.28 -17.26
N ALA A 84 12.57 7.43 -16.89
CA ALA A 84 12.36 6.10 -16.36
C ALA A 84 13.13 5.93 -15.05
N PHE A 85 12.56 5.17 -14.11
CA PHE A 85 13.25 4.83 -12.86
C PHE A 85 14.10 3.57 -13.04
N ASP A 86 15.20 3.50 -12.30
CA ASP A 86 16.11 2.36 -12.27
C ASP A 86 15.48 1.23 -11.43
N GLU A 87 14.65 0.42 -12.08
CA GLU A 87 13.98 -0.72 -11.46
C GLU A 87 14.98 -1.76 -10.95
N ALA A 88 16.06 -1.99 -11.69
CA ALA A 88 17.06 -2.99 -11.33
C ALA A 88 17.72 -2.64 -10.01
N ARG A 89 18.12 -1.37 -9.83
CA ARG A 89 18.66 -0.86 -8.58
C ARG A 89 17.64 -0.91 -7.46
N TYR A 90 16.43 -0.41 -7.69
CA TYR A 90 15.37 -0.43 -6.67
C TYR A 90 15.10 -1.85 -6.16
N ARG A 91 15.02 -2.83 -7.06
CA ARG A 91 14.84 -4.25 -6.72
C ARG A 91 16.00 -4.79 -5.89
N ALA A 92 17.24 -4.46 -6.25
CA ALA A 92 18.42 -4.91 -5.52
C ALA A 92 18.45 -4.35 -4.10
N GLU A 93 18.20 -3.04 -3.94
CA GLU A 93 18.16 -2.38 -2.63
C GLU A 93 17.02 -2.91 -1.75
N LEU A 94 15.82 -3.09 -2.31
CA LEU A 94 14.69 -3.67 -1.57
C LEU A 94 14.99 -5.11 -1.14
N THR A 95 15.55 -5.93 -2.03
CA THR A 95 15.91 -7.31 -1.72
C THR A 95 16.94 -7.37 -0.59
N ALA A 96 17.97 -6.53 -0.66
CA ALA A 96 18.98 -6.43 0.40
C ALA A 96 18.38 -6.03 1.75
N ALA A 97 17.47 -5.05 1.76
CA ALA A 97 16.79 -4.57 2.97
C ALA A 97 15.91 -5.66 3.61
N VAL A 98 15.14 -6.40 2.80
CA VAL A 98 14.28 -7.50 3.26
C VAL A 98 15.14 -8.63 3.83
N LEU A 99 16.16 -9.08 3.10
CA LEU A 99 17.04 -10.16 3.56
C LEU A 99 17.82 -9.80 4.83
N ALA A 100 18.24 -8.54 4.99
CA ALA A 100 18.93 -8.07 6.19
C ALA A 100 18.01 -8.03 7.43
N SER A 101 16.70 -7.91 7.23
CA SER A 101 15.70 -7.79 8.29
C SER A 101 15.02 -9.13 8.59
N HIS A 102 15.00 -10.05 7.64
CA HIS A 102 14.34 -11.35 7.79
C HIS A 102 15.00 -12.20 8.88
N GLY A 103 14.19 -12.73 9.81
CA GLY A 103 14.67 -13.49 10.98
C GLY A 103 15.12 -12.63 12.17
N ARG A 104 15.04 -11.30 12.08
CA ARG A 104 15.31 -10.35 13.19
C ARG A 104 14.02 -9.71 13.76
N ILE A 105 12.87 -9.99 13.16
CA ILE A 105 11.55 -9.46 13.51
C ILE A 105 10.76 -10.51 14.28
#